data_AF-A0A819SUQ2-F1
#
_entry.id   AF-A0A819SUQ2-F1
#
_cell.length_a   1.000
_cell.length_b   1.000
_cell.length_c   1.000
_cell.angle_alpha   90.00
_cell.angle_beta   90.00
_cell.angle_gamma   90.00
#
_symmetry.space_group_name_H-M   'P 1'
#
loop_
_entity.id
_entity.type
_entity.pdbx_description
1 polymer ?
#
loop_
_entity_poly.entity_id
_entity_poly.type
_entity_poly.pdbx_seq_one_letter_code
_entity_poly.pdbx_strand_id
1 'polypeptide(L)'
;MSDEAAKTHEAISKLINALSDTDEFVRRRACEVLGTIGEKAATNEVINGLVYALGNSDAGVRWTACEALRRMPDKAATNEVLNGLFKALGDTDEL
;
A
#
# COMPACT_ATOMS: atom_id res chain seq x y z
N MET A 1 -13.03 -9.02 -21.99
CA MET A 1 -12.90 -8.33 -20.69
C MET A 1 -14.01 -7.29 -20.64
N SER A 2 -14.81 -7.21 -19.57
CA SER A 2 -15.91 -6.24 -19.45
C SER A 2 -15.37 -4.83 -19.15
N ASP A 3 -16.10 -3.80 -19.57
CA ASP A 3 -15.73 -2.38 -19.31
C ASP A 3 -15.54 -2.07 -17.82
N GLU A 4 -16.25 -2.77 -16.95
CA GLU A 4 -16.15 -2.67 -15.48
C GLU A 4 -14.76 -3.10 -14.96
N ALA A 5 -14.21 -4.19 -15.51
CA ALA A 5 -12.91 -4.71 -15.12
C ALA A 5 -11.77 -3.80 -15.58
N ALA A 6 -11.90 -3.21 -16.77
CA ALA A 6 -10.94 -2.24 -17.29
C ALA A 6 -10.90 -0.97 -16.43
N LYS A 7 -12.07 -0.43 -16.06
CA LYS A 7 -12.17 0.73 -15.15
C LYS A 7 -11.59 0.46 -13.77
N THR A 8 -11.83 -0.74 -13.22
CA THR A 8 -11.28 -1.14 -11.93
C THR A 8 -9.76 -1.20 -11.99
N HIS A 9 -9.20 -1.77 -13.06
CA HIS A 9 -7.76 -1.81 -13.26
C HIS A 9 -7.15 -0.41 -13.39
N GLU A 10 -7.76 0.47 -14.20
CA GLU A 10 -7.31 1.86 -14.34
C GLU A 10 -7.34 2.62 -13.00
N ALA A 11 -8.40 2.42 -12.21
CA ALA A 11 -8.50 3.03 -10.88
C ALA A 11 -7.39 2.55 -9.94
N ILE A 12 -7.08 1.24 -9.93
CA ILE A 12 -5.97 0.67 -9.15
C ILE A 12 -4.63 1.24 -9.62
N SER A 13 -4.40 1.36 -10.93
CA SER A 13 -3.17 1.98 -11.47
C SER A 13 -2.98 3.42 -11.01
N LYS A 14 -4.06 4.22 -10.96
CA LYS A 14 -4.00 5.58 -10.44
C LYS A 14 -3.68 5.62 -8.94
N LEU A 15 -4.23 4.69 -8.16
CA LEU A 15 -3.92 4.58 -6.74
C LEU A 15 -2.46 4.18 -6.50
N ILE A 16 -1.89 3.28 -7.31
CA ILE A 16 -0.46 2.93 -7.24
C ILE A 16 0.40 4.17 -7.48
N ASN A 17 0.10 4.97 -8.50
CA ASN A 17 0.84 6.22 -8.74
C ASN A 17 0.73 7.20 -7.57
N ALA A 18 -0.44 7.29 -6.94
CA ALA A 18 -0.70 8.16 -5.79
C ALA A 18 0.10 7.78 -4.54
N LEU A 19 0.64 6.55 -4.44
CA LEU A 19 1.56 6.16 -3.36
C LEU A 19 2.87 6.94 -3.38
N SER A 20 3.22 7.56 -4.51
CA SER A 20 4.42 8.38 -4.71
C SER A 20 4.10 9.87 -4.90
N ASP A 21 2.88 10.29 -4.57
CA ASP A 21 2.50 11.71 -4.65
C ASP A 21 3.35 12.57 -3.71
N THR A 22 3.56 13.84 -4.07
CA THR A 22 4.27 14.80 -3.23
C THR A 22 3.57 15.09 -1.91
N ASP A 23 2.24 15.04 -1.88
CA ASP A 23 1.41 15.30 -0.71
C ASP A 23 1.24 14.02 0.14
N GLU A 24 1.64 14.07 1.42
CA GLU A 24 1.50 12.95 2.35
C GLU A 24 0.06 12.51 2.57
N PHE A 25 -0.92 13.42 2.51
CA PHE A 25 -2.33 13.07 2.62
C PHE A 25 -2.79 12.26 1.41
N VAL A 26 -2.31 12.60 0.20
CA VAL A 26 -2.62 11.81 -1.00
C VAL A 26 -2.02 10.41 -0.88
N ARG A 27 -0.75 10.29 -0.45
CA ARG A 27 -0.11 8.99 -0.20
C ARG A 27 -0.87 8.15 0.83
N ARG A 28 -1.25 8.74 1.98
CA ARG A 28 -2.05 8.08 3.01
C ARG A 28 -3.37 7.55 2.47
N ARG A 29 -4.11 8.38 1.71
CA ARG A 29 -5.40 7.99 1.12
C ARG A 29 -5.25 6.90 0.09
N ALA A 30 -4.17 6.90 -0.70
CA ALA A 30 -3.88 5.81 -1.62
C ALA A 30 -3.71 4.47 -0.87
N CYS A 31 -2.91 4.44 0.20
CA CYS A 31 -2.77 3.25 1.05
C CYS A 31 -4.13 2.78 1.61
N GLU A 32 -4.91 3.70 2.18
CA GLU A 32 -6.20 3.38 2.80
C GLU A 32 -7.19 2.78 1.80
N VAL A 33 -7.31 3.38 0.61
CA VAL A 33 -8.22 2.90 -0.43
C VAL A 33 -7.78 1.54 -0.95
N LEU A 34 -6.48 1.35 -1.22
CA LEU A 34 -5.95 0.05 -1.65
C LEU A 34 -6.21 -1.06 -0.62
N GLY A 35 -5.98 -0.77 0.66
CA GLY A 35 -6.30 -1.70 1.75
C GLY A 35 -7.80 -1.98 1.90
N THR A 36 -8.65 -1.00 1.59
CA THR A 36 -10.11 -1.15 1.62
C THR A 36 -10.63 -2.00 0.45
N ILE A 37 -10.01 -1.89 -0.73
CA ILE A 37 -10.31 -2.76 -1.87
C ILE A 37 -9.91 -4.22 -1.58
N GLY A 38 -8.83 -4.42 -0.80
CA GLY A 38 -8.41 -5.73 -0.30
C GLY A 38 -8.01 -6.69 -1.41
N GLU A 39 -8.55 -7.91 -1.39
CA GLU A 39 -8.19 -8.99 -2.32
C GLU A 39 -8.25 -8.59 -3.81
N LYS A 40 -9.20 -7.72 -4.20
CA LYS A 40 -9.34 -7.26 -5.59
C LYS A 40 -8.19 -6.38 -6.05
N ALA A 41 -7.48 -5.73 -5.12
CA ALA A 41 -6.30 -4.92 -5.39
C ALA A 41 -4.99 -5.66 -5.08
N ALA A 42 -5.04 -6.91 -4.58
CA ALA A 42 -3.86 -7.65 -4.13
C ALA A 42 -3.02 -8.20 -5.30
N THR A 43 -2.52 -7.31 -6.15
CA THR A 43 -1.52 -7.58 -7.18
C THR A 43 -0.12 -7.30 -6.65
N ASN A 44 0.90 -7.83 -7.31
CA ASN A 44 2.29 -7.62 -6.90
C ASN A 44 2.67 -6.13 -6.94
N GLU A 45 2.15 -5.37 -7.90
CA GLU A 45 2.42 -3.93 -8.03
C GLU A 45 1.85 -3.14 -6.85
N VAL A 46 0.64 -3.47 -6.39
CA VAL A 46 0.04 -2.86 -5.20
C VAL A 46 0.82 -3.24 -3.95
N ILE A 47 1.17 -4.51 -3.79
CA ILE A 47 1.93 -5.00 -2.65
C ILE A 47 3.29 -4.29 -2.57
N ASN A 48 4.02 -4.20 -3.69
CA ASN A 48 5.32 -3.53 -3.74
C ASN A 48 5.20 -2.03 -3.47
N GLY A 49 4.16 -1.38 -3.99
CA GLY A 49 3.87 0.02 -3.68
C GLY A 49 3.60 0.25 -2.19
N LEU A 50 2.82 -0.62 -1.55
CA LEU A 50 2.57 -0.55 -0.11
C LEU A 50 3.82 -0.84 0.71
N VAL A 51 4.67 -1.80 0.30
CA VAL A 51 5.96 -2.06 0.94
C VAL A 51 6.89 -0.86 0.84
N TYR A 52 6.91 -0.17 -0.32
CA TYR A 52 7.65 1.08 -0.46
C TYR A 52 7.15 2.16 0.51
N ALA A 53 5.82 2.27 0.68
CA ALA A 53 5.21 3.22 1.61
C ALA A 53 5.53 2.94 3.09
N LEU A 54 5.93 1.71 3.46
CA LEU A 54 6.44 1.40 4.81
C LEU A 54 7.73 2.15 5.14
N GLY A 55 8.52 2.54 4.13
CA GLY A 55 9.73 3.34 4.30
C GLY A 55 9.52 4.84 4.13
N ASN A 56 8.27 5.32 4.09
CA ASN A 56 8.00 6.75 3.93
C ASN A 56 8.45 7.54 5.18
N SER A 57 8.87 8.79 5.00
CA SER A 57 9.26 9.66 6.13
C SER A 57 8.08 10.03 7.02
N ASP A 58 6.86 10.04 6.48
CA ASP A 58 5.65 10.38 7.22
C ASP A 58 5.08 9.17 7.98
N ALA A 59 4.92 9.31 9.30
CA ALA A 59 4.43 8.24 10.18
C ALA A 59 3.01 7.77 9.84
N GLY A 60 2.13 8.68 9.42
CA GLY A 60 0.78 8.33 9.02
C GLY A 60 0.74 7.52 7.73
N VAL A 61 1.64 7.79 6.77
CA VAL A 61 1.81 6.97 5.56
C VAL A 61 2.29 5.58 5.95
N ARG A 62 3.33 5.47 6.79
CA ARG A 62 3.84 4.17 7.25
C ARG A 62 2.76 3.34 7.95
N TRP A 63 2.06 3.94 8.89
CA TRP A 63 0.96 3.28 9.63
C TRP A 63 -0.13 2.78 8.68
N THR A 64 -0.57 3.63 7.75
CA THR A 64 -1.66 3.28 6.82
C THR A 64 -1.22 2.19 5.83
N ALA A 65 0.05 2.18 5.41
CA ALA A 65 0.62 1.12 4.59
C ALA A 65 0.66 -0.23 5.32
N CYS A 66 1.09 -0.26 6.60
CA CYS A 66 1.00 -1.44 7.46
C CYS A 66 -0.44 -1.97 7.54
N GLU A 67 -1.41 -1.09 7.82
CA GLU A 67 -2.82 -1.46 7.93
C GLU A 67 -3.40 -1.95 6.60
N ALA A 68 -2.99 -1.38 5.48
CA ALA A 68 -3.38 -1.83 4.15
C ALA A 68 -2.84 -3.22 3.84
N LEU A 69 -1.56 -3.48 4.13
CA LEU A 69 -0.93 -4.80 3.96
C LEU A 69 -1.60 -5.85 4.85
N ARG A 70 -2.01 -5.50 6.07
CA ARG A 70 -2.77 -6.39 6.98
C ARG A 70 -4.12 -6.82 6.38
N ARG A 71 -4.72 -6.01 5.51
CA ARG A 71 -6.00 -6.30 4.85
C ARG A 71 -5.84 -7.09 3.54
N MET A 72 -4.61 -7.33 3.10
CA MET A 72 -4.32 -8.15 1.92
C MET A 72 -4.46 -9.65 2.26
N PRO A 73 -4.85 -10.49 1.28
CA PRO A 73 -4.99 -11.93 1.48
C PRO A 73 -3.63 -12.60 1.74
N ASP A 74 -3.62 -13.74 2.44
CA ASP A 74 -2.39 -14.45 2.88
C ASP A 74 -1.36 -14.71 1.77
N LYS A 75 -1.80 -14.87 0.52
CA LYS A 75 -0.90 -14.99 -0.64
C LYS A 75 0.03 -13.78 -0.84
N ALA A 76 -0.31 -12.63 -0.24
CA ALA A 76 0.48 -11.41 -0.25
C ALA A 76 1.59 -11.40 0.83
N ALA A 77 1.59 -12.35 1.77
CA ALA A 77 2.60 -12.45 2.83
C ALA A 77 3.93 -13.00 2.30
N THR A 78 4.59 -12.22 1.44
CA THR A 78 5.90 -12.54 0.88
C THR A 78 7.03 -12.16 1.84
N ASN A 79 8.23 -12.70 1.62
CA ASN A 79 9.42 -12.29 2.38
C ASN A 79 9.71 -10.78 2.25
N GLU A 80 9.37 -10.18 1.11
CA GLU A 80 9.52 -8.74 0.89
C GLU A 80 8.60 -7.93 1.81
N VAL A 81 7.34 -8.34 1.95
CA VAL A 81 6.39 -7.74 2.89
C VAL A 81 6.87 -7.91 4.32
N LEU A 82 7.30 -9.11 4.71
CA LEU A 82 7.81 -9.38 6.05
C LEU A 82 9.02 -8.52 6.38
N ASN A 83 9.99 -8.40 5.47
CA ASN A 83 11.17 -7.56 5.64
C ASN A 83 10.82 -6.07 5.72
N GLY A 84 9.89 -5.61 4.88
CA GLY A 84 9.38 -4.24 4.93
C GLY A 84 8.74 -3.92 6.29
N LEU A 85 7.91 -4.83 6.80
CA LEU A 85 7.27 -4.70 8.11
C LEU A 85 8.30 -4.74 9.26
N PHE A 86 9.29 -5.64 9.21
CA PHE A 86 10.35 -5.67 10.21
C PHE A 86 11.14 -4.35 10.28
N LYS A 87 11.42 -3.76 9.11
CA LYS A 87 12.07 -2.44 9.05
C LYS A 87 11.18 -1.36 9.67
N ALA A 88 9.89 -1.34 9.33
CA ALA A 88 8.94 -0.38 9.90
C ALA A 88 8.78 -0.51 11.43
N LEU A 89 8.91 -1.73 11.99
CA LEU A 89 8.88 -1.97 13.43
C LEU A 89 10.19 -1.58 14.14
N GLY A 90 11.31 -1.57 13.41
CA GLY A 90 12.61 -1.13 13.90
C GLY A 90 12.82 0.37 13.83
N ASP A 91 12.01 1.09 13.05
CA ASP A 91 11.94 2.55 13.06
C ASP A 91 11.22 2.99 14.35
N THR A 92 12.01 3.32 15.37
CA THR A 92 11.50 4.14 16.48
C THR A 92 11.40 5.56 15.96
N ASP A 93 10.18 5.99 15.61
CA ASP A 93 9.89 7.39 15.37
C ASP A 93 10.50 8.19 16.54
N GLU A 94 11.55 8.97 16.26
CA GLU A 94 12.11 9.88 17.26
C GLU A 94 11.00 10.91 17.56
N LEU A 95 10.37 10.74 18.73
CA LEU A 95 9.30 11.58 19.28
C LEU A 95 9.81 12.98 19.62
#